data_AF-A0A1B6M2F6-F1
#
_entry.id   AF-A0A1B6M2F6-F1
#
_cell.length_a   1.000
_cell.length_b   1.000
_cell.length_c   1.000
_cell.angle_alpha   90.00
_cell.angle_beta   90.00
_cell.angle_gamma   90.00
#
_symmetry.space_group_name_H-M   'P 1'
#
loop_
_entity.id
_entity.type
_entity.pdbx_description
1 polymer ?
#
loop_
_entity_poly.entity_id
_entity_poly.type
_entity_poly.pdbx_seq_one_letter_code
_entity_poly.pdbx_strand_id
1 'polypeptide(L)'
;MISSPLITALEQDEQFLATVLRNSECDPHLRLDQLELEEASAGLAPHVYHSSVTRAHIRGRKGKTLKQFYKTLLIKRRPEQLTRQSDPAFCNEVTVYSSVLPALLQWAQDPSLLPFPACLHTSASVVVLQDLSSLGFLTGNQKKGLDLDHSILAFQALGRFHAVSLSLKYEDRRALDHIRSQIQEVVFVHDAAPVFGVSLENALQLAVSCLKHFPEQIICDAVQILQSLQGRTFRTLMSLLTPKEP
;
A
#
# COMPACT_ATOMS: atom_id res chain seq x y z
N MET A 1 6.61 13.03 -32.89
CA MET A 1 6.05 12.69 -31.57
C MET A 1 7.16 12.87 -30.56
N ILE A 2 7.11 13.97 -29.82
CA ILE A 2 8.11 14.31 -28.81
C ILE A 2 7.90 13.32 -27.67
N SER A 3 8.85 12.42 -27.48
CA SER A 3 8.96 11.59 -26.27
C SER A 3 9.03 12.54 -25.09
N SER A 4 7.99 12.55 -24.24
CA SER A 4 8.09 13.16 -22.92
C SER A 4 9.36 12.65 -22.26
N PRO A 5 10.23 13.52 -21.73
CA PRO A 5 11.39 13.05 -21.01
C PRO A 5 10.88 12.18 -19.87
N LEU A 6 11.40 10.95 -19.76
CA LEU A 6 11.38 10.21 -18.52
C LEU A 6 11.94 11.18 -17.47
N ILE A 7 11.08 11.70 -16.59
CA ILE A 7 11.53 12.52 -15.47
C ILE A 7 12.18 11.54 -14.50
N THR A 8 13.41 11.17 -14.81
CA THR A 8 14.25 10.32 -13.99
C THR A 8 14.59 11.14 -12.75
N ALA A 9 14.17 10.68 -11.58
CA ALA A 9 14.44 11.26 -10.25
C ALA A 9 13.63 12.50 -9.80
N LEU A 10 12.29 12.48 -9.94
CA LEU A 10 11.41 13.51 -9.33
C LEU A 10 11.64 13.72 -7.82
N GLU A 11 12.03 12.68 -7.10
CA GLU A 11 12.36 12.76 -5.67
C GLU A 11 13.63 13.57 -5.36
N GLN A 12 14.49 13.78 -6.36
CA GLN A 12 15.69 14.63 -6.26
C GLN A 12 15.43 16.05 -6.74
N ASP A 13 14.27 16.29 -7.36
CA ASP A 13 13.88 17.61 -7.83
C ASP A 13 13.37 18.46 -6.65
N GLU A 14 14.25 19.33 -6.15
CA GLU A 14 13.92 20.28 -5.08
C GLU A 14 12.76 21.19 -5.45
N GLN A 15 12.58 21.55 -6.73
CA GLN A 15 11.50 22.41 -7.17
C GLN A 15 10.16 21.67 -7.16
N PHE A 16 10.17 20.40 -7.55
CA PHE A 16 9.02 19.50 -7.38
C PHE A 16 8.63 19.39 -5.90
N LEU A 17 9.57 19.03 -5.02
CA LEU A 17 9.29 18.87 -3.58
C LEU A 17 8.86 20.20 -2.92
N ALA A 18 9.46 21.32 -3.32
CA ALA A 18 9.02 22.63 -2.87
C ALA A 18 7.57 22.91 -3.29
N THR A 19 7.18 22.54 -4.51
CA THR A 19 5.81 22.70 -5.00
C THR A 19 4.83 21.82 -4.23
N VAL A 20 5.18 20.56 -3.99
CA VAL A 20 4.38 19.64 -3.16
C VAL A 20 4.17 20.21 -1.76
N LEU A 21 5.24 20.71 -1.12
CA LEU A 21 5.16 21.28 0.22
C LEU A 21 4.35 22.57 0.28
N ARG A 22 4.54 23.51 -0.67
CA ARG A 22 3.75 24.75 -0.78
C ARG A 22 2.26 24.46 -0.89
N ASN A 23 1.90 23.49 -1.72
CA ASN A 23 0.51 23.07 -1.89
C ASN A 23 -0.06 22.43 -0.62
N SER A 24 0.71 21.53 0.01
CA SER A 24 0.26 20.82 1.22
C SER A 24 0.11 21.72 2.45
N GLU A 25 0.94 22.77 2.58
CA GLU A 25 0.93 23.68 3.73
C GLU A 25 0.20 25.00 3.45
N CYS A 26 -0.40 25.15 2.25
CA CYS A 26 -1.03 26.38 1.79
C CYS A 26 -0.11 27.63 1.93
N ASP A 27 1.20 27.45 1.75
CA ASP A 27 2.20 28.51 1.92
C ASP A 27 2.99 28.73 0.63
N PRO A 28 2.64 29.73 -0.20
CA PRO A 28 3.35 30.01 -1.45
C PRO A 28 4.77 30.54 -1.22
N HIS A 29 5.10 31.00 0.00
CA HIS A 29 6.42 31.54 0.34
C HIS A 29 7.36 30.47 0.91
N LEU A 30 6.92 29.22 1.05
CA LEU A 30 7.75 28.12 1.52
C LEU A 30 8.94 27.91 0.57
N ARG A 31 10.14 27.82 1.16
CA ARG A 31 11.39 27.57 0.45
C ARG A 31 12.16 26.43 1.09
N LEU A 32 12.77 25.61 0.25
CA LEU A 32 13.71 24.57 0.67
C LEU A 32 15.10 25.19 0.71
N ASP A 33 15.79 24.95 1.81
CA ASP A 33 17.19 25.37 1.99
C ASP A 33 18.14 24.19 1.87
N GLN A 34 17.68 22.98 2.26
CA GLN A 34 18.47 21.76 2.21
C GLN A 34 17.56 20.54 2.01
N LEU A 35 17.99 19.63 1.15
CA LEU A 35 17.39 18.32 0.90
C LEU A 35 18.45 17.24 1.10
N GLU A 36 18.21 16.31 2.03
CA GLU A 36 19.02 15.10 2.21
C GLU A 36 18.12 13.88 1.92
N LEU A 37 18.60 12.96 1.11
CA LEU A 37 17.86 11.75 0.73
C LEU A 37 18.52 10.52 1.33
N GLU A 38 17.71 9.68 1.96
CA GLU A 38 18.09 8.40 2.52
C GLU A 38 17.25 7.30 1.85
N GLU A 39 17.86 6.17 1.52
CA GLU A 39 17.08 5.02 1.09
C GLU A 39 16.32 4.46 2.30
N ALA A 40 14.98 4.55 2.31
CA ALA A 40 14.19 4.09 3.44
C ALA A 40 14.22 2.56 3.61
N SER A 41 14.64 1.84 2.56
CA SER A 41 14.94 0.41 2.57
C SER A 41 16.35 0.08 3.07
N ALA A 42 17.24 1.05 3.31
CA ALA A 42 18.58 0.78 3.83
C ALA A 42 18.49 0.09 5.21
N GLY A 43 18.90 -1.18 5.26
CA GLY A 43 18.86 -2.01 6.46
C GLY A 43 17.66 -2.97 6.56
N LEU A 44 16.69 -2.88 5.65
CA LEU A 44 15.62 -3.86 5.48
C LEU A 44 16.03 -4.87 4.40
N ALA A 45 15.60 -6.13 4.54
CA ALA A 45 15.93 -7.15 3.56
C ALA A 45 15.42 -6.71 2.15
N PRO A 46 16.15 -6.99 1.06
CA PRO A 46 15.79 -6.58 -0.31
C PRO A 46 14.37 -7.00 -0.77
N HIS A 47 13.74 -7.93 -0.04
CA HIS A 47 12.43 -8.51 -0.34
C HIS A 47 11.24 -7.72 0.23
N VAL A 48 11.49 -6.65 1.00
CA VAL A 48 10.46 -5.98 1.80
C VAL A 48 9.58 -5.03 0.99
N TYR A 49 10.12 -4.45 -0.10
CA TYR A 49 9.36 -3.55 -0.96
C TYR A 49 9.51 -3.96 -2.42
N HIS A 50 8.36 -4.17 -3.07
CA HIS A 50 8.28 -4.28 -4.52
C HIS A 50 8.50 -2.93 -5.23
N SER A 51 8.83 -1.85 -4.49
CA SER A 51 9.01 -0.47 -4.98
C SER A 51 10.18 0.20 -4.26
N SER A 52 10.87 1.15 -4.90
CA SER A 52 11.89 1.94 -4.23
C SER A 52 11.24 3.02 -3.35
N VAL A 53 11.63 3.06 -2.08
CA VAL A 53 11.15 4.05 -1.10
C VAL A 53 12.32 4.89 -0.65
N THR A 54 12.23 6.21 -0.81
CA THR A 54 13.23 7.18 -0.41
C THR A 54 12.66 8.05 0.71
N ARG A 55 13.39 8.20 1.80
CA ARG A 55 13.10 9.18 2.84
C ARG A 55 13.79 10.49 2.48
N ALA A 56 13.03 11.57 2.43
CA ALA A 56 13.55 12.90 2.21
C ALA A 56 13.54 13.68 3.52
N HIS A 57 14.70 14.18 3.94
CA HIS A 57 14.86 15.10 5.05
C HIS A 57 14.98 16.52 4.49
N ILE A 58 14.03 17.36 4.88
CA ILE A 58 13.87 18.69 4.29
C ILE A 58 14.05 19.73 5.38
N ARG A 59 15.00 20.64 5.18
CA ARG A 59 15.13 21.89 5.97
C ARG A 59 14.77 23.06 5.08
N GLY A 60 14.02 24.00 5.63
CA GLY A 60 13.58 25.15 4.86
C GLY A 60 13.02 26.25 5.71
N ARG A 61 12.39 27.23 5.06
CA ARG A 61 11.77 28.39 5.69
C ARG A 61 10.32 28.55 5.21
N LYS A 62 9.43 28.88 6.14
CA LYS A 62 7.99 29.07 5.91
C LYS A 62 7.49 30.44 6.36
N GLY A 63 6.46 30.92 5.67
CA GLY A 63 5.78 32.18 5.88
C GLY A 63 6.63 33.40 5.55
N LYS A 64 5.99 34.57 5.59
CA LYS A 64 6.66 35.88 5.37
C LYS A 64 7.77 36.15 6.40
N THR A 65 7.66 35.57 7.59
CA THR A 65 8.67 35.68 8.67
C THR A 65 9.86 34.74 8.48
N LEU A 66 9.90 33.93 7.43
CA LEU A 66 10.99 33.00 7.11
C LEU A 66 11.37 32.08 8.29
N LYS A 67 10.36 31.56 8.99
CA LYS A 67 10.58 30.66 10.14
C LYS A 67 11.17 29.35 9.64
N GLN A 68 12.27 28.92 10.25
CA GLN A 68 12.89 27.64 9.92
C GLN A 68 11.95 26.46 10.25
N PHE A 69 11.98 25.44 9.41
CA PHE A 69 11.30 24.18 9.66
C PHE A 69 12.18 22.99 9.26
N TYR A 70 11.85 21.84 9.84
CA TYR A 70 12.38 20.55 9.45
C TYR A 70 11.20 19.60 9.26
N LYS A 71 11.23 18.80 8.19
CA LYS A 71 10.18 17.84 7.87
C LYS A 71 10.78 16.62 7.19
N THR A 72 10.23 15.44 7.47
CA THR A 72 10.56 14.21 6.75
C THR A 72 9.38 13.72 5.93
N LEU A 73 9.66 13.20 4.73
CA LEU A 73 8.68 12.65 3.80
C LEU A 73 9.13 11.27 3.31
N LEU A 74 8.17 10.40 3.01
CA LEU A 74 8.42 9.15 2.29
C LEU A 74 7.98 9.29 0.84
N ILE A 75 8.89 9.00 -0.08
CA ILE A 75 8.67 9.10 -1.51
C ILE A 75 8.79 7.70 -2.09
N LYS A 76 7.67 7.14 -2.55
CA LYS A 76 7.61 5.83 -3.19
C LYS A 76 7.53 5.99 -4.69
N ARG A 77 8.34 5.22 -5.41
CA ARG A 77 8.41 5.24 -6.87
C ARG A 77 7.94 3.94 -7.48
N ARG A 78 7.39 4.05 -8.69
CA ARG A 78 7.20 2.88 -9.54
C ARG A 78 8.56 2.20 -9.80
N PRO A 79 8.65 0.86 -9.73
CA PRO A 79 9.87 0.12 -10.05
C PRO A 79 10.30 0.37 -11.50
N GLU A 80 11.58 0.72 -11.71
CA GLU A 80 12.15 0.93 -13.05
C GLU A 80 12.21 -0.36 -13.89
N GLN A 81 12.23 -1.53 -13.23
CA GLN A 81 12.40 -2.83 -13.89
C GLN A 81 11.16 -3.31 -14.67
N LEU A 82 9.98 -2.70 -14.47
CA LEU A 82 8.78 -3.00 -15.27
C LEU A 82 8.80 -2.19 -16.56
N THR A 83 9.66 -2.63 -17.48
CA THR A 83 9.70 -2.09 -18.84
C THR A 83 8.40 -2.44 -19.56
N ARG A 84 7.55 -1.42 -19.76
CA ARG A 84 6.38 -1.36 -20.66
C ARG A 84 5.02 -1.87 -20.18
N GLN A 85 4.86 -2.42 -18.98
CA GLN A 85 3.55 -2.75 -18.42
C GLN A 85 3.28 -1.97 -17.13
N SER A 86 2.07 -1.44 -16.98
CA SER A 86 1.63 -0.77 -15.76
C SER A 86 1.75 -1.74 -14.58
N ASP A 87 2.47 -1.36 -13.53
CA ASP A 87 2.45 -2.06 -12.24
C ASP A 87 1.05 -1.89 -11.61
N PRO A 88 0.17 -2.91 -11.64
CA PRO A 88 -1.21 -2.75 -11.18
C PRO A 88 -1.27 -2.48 -9.67
N ALA A 89 -0.30 -2.99 -8.90
CA ALA A 89 -0.24 -2.76 -7.46
C ALA A 89 0.12 -1.31 -7.15
N PHE A 90 1.10 -0.73 -7.84
CA PHE A 90 1.44 0.69 -7.69
C PHE A 90 0.30 1.60 -8.18
N CYS A 91 -0.35 1.25 -9.29
CA CYS A 91 -1.52 1.98 -9.78
C CYS A 91 -2.67 1.98 -8.75
N ASN A 92 -2.95 0.83 -8.13
CA ASN A 92 -3.93 0.74 -7.05
C ASN A 92 -3.55 1.62 -5.85
N GLU A 93 -2.27 1.65 -5.46
CA GLU A 93 -1.81 2.51 -4.37
C GLU A 93 -2.02 3.99 -4.68
N VAL A 94 -1.69 4.43 -5.90
CA VAL A 94 -2.00 5.78 -6.38
C VAL A 94 -3.49 6.06 -6.30
N THR A 95 -4.34 5.17 -6.81
CA THR A 95 -5.80 5.28 -6.76
C THR A 95 -6.33 5.36 -5.32
N VAL A 96 -5.74 4.59 -4.41
CA VAL A 96 -6.15 4.58 -3.00
C VAL A 96 -5.94 5.96 -2.38
N TYR A 97 -4.76 6.55 -2.56
CA TYR A 97 -4.46 7.86 -2.00
C TYR A 97 -5.13 9.02 -2.75
N SER A 98 -5.35 8.91 -4.06
CA SER A 98 -5.93 9.99 -4.86
C SER A 98 -7.47 10.05 -4.80
N SER A 99 -8.13 8.91 -4.64
CA SER A 99 -9.58 8.79 -4.87
C SER A 99 -10.30 8.05 -3.74
N VAL A 100 -9.85 6.85 -3.38
CA VAL A 100 -10.59 5.96 -2.46
C VAL A 100 -10.57 6.52 -1.04
N LEU A 101 -9.39 6.80 -0.51
CA LEU A 101 -9.21 7.28 0.85
C LEU A 101 -9.88 8.66 1.06
N PRO A 102 -9.73 9.65 0.15
CA PRO A 102 -10.49 10.90 0.25
C PRO A 102 -12.01 10.70 0.30
N ALA A 103 -12.56 9.83 -0.54
CA ALA A 103 -14.00 9.54 -0.56
C ALA A 103 -14.47 8.91 0.77
N LEU A 104 -13.70 7.95 1.30
CA LEU A 104 -14.02 7.29 2.58
C LEU A 104 -13.86 8.24 3.78
N LEU A 105 -12.83 9.09 3.79
CA LEU A 105 -12.64 10.11 4.83
C LEU A 105 -13.76 11.15 4.82
N GLN A 106 -14.16 11.62 3.64
CA GLN A 106 -15.29 12.53 3.48
C GLN A 106 -16.58 11.89 3.99
N TRP A 107 -16.79 10.60 3.72
CA TRP A 107 -17.93 9.84 4.21
C TRP A 107 -17.92 9.65 5.73
N ALA A 108 -16.77 9.28 6.29
CA ALA A 108 -16.59 8.99 7.71
C ALA A 108 -16.83 10.20 8.62
N GLN A 109 -16.68 11.43 8.11
CA GLN A 109 -16.78 12.72 8.82
C GLN A 109 -15.79 12.91 9.98
N ASP A 110 -15.11 11.85 10.43
CA ASP A 110 -14.02 11.86 11.39
C ASP A 110 -12.76 11.21 10.78
N PRO A 111 -11.74 12.02 10.44
CA PRO A 111 -10.48 11.51 9.89
C PRO A 111 -9.72 10.55 10.81
N SER A 112 -9.96 10.58 12.13
CA SER A 112 -9.27 9.72 13.08
C SER A 112 -9.67 8.24 12.97
N LEU A 113 -10.83 7.95 12.35
CA LEU A 113 -11.30 6.59 12.14
C LEU A 113 -10.43 5.80 11.17
N LEU A 114 -9.81 6.48 10.20
CA LEU A 114 -8.97 5.89 9.17
C LEU A 114 -7.53 6.41 9.32
N PRO A 115 -6.68 5.74 10.12
CA PRO A 115 -5.36 6.24 10.50
C PRO A 115 -4.31 6.04 9.38
N PHE A 116 -4.58 6.60 8.20
CA PHE A 116 -3.64 6.61 7.08
C PHE A 116 -2.68 7.80 7.21
N PRO A 117 -1.42 7.67 6.76
CA PRO A 117 -0.51 8.81 6.68
C PRO A 117 -1.07 9.85 5.72
N ALA A 118 -0.82 11.13 5.99
CA ALA A 118 -1.20 12.18 5.07
C ALA A 118 -0.51 11.98 3.71
N CYS A 119 -1.28 11.99 2.63
CA CYS A 119 -0.74 12.00 1.27
C CYS A 119 -0.57 13.44 0.79
N LEU A 120 0.64 13.80 0.39
CA LEU A 120 0.96 15.14 -0.08
C LEU A 120 0.90 15.24 -1.60
N HIS A 121 1.19 14.14 -2.30
CA HIS A 121 1.18 14.12 -3.76
C HIS A 121 1.05 12.70 -4.31
N THR A 122 0.34 12.56 -5.42
CA THR A 122 0.27 11.34 -6.21
C THR A 122 0.42 11.67 -7.69
N SER A 123 1.18 10.85 -8.42
CA SER A 123 1.28 10.89 -9.87
C SER A 123 1.36 9.46 -10.43
N ALA A 124 1.44 9.33 -11.75
CA ALA A 124 1.62 8.02 -12.37
C ALA A 124 2.92 7.32 -11.93
N SER A 125 3.95 8.03 -11.45
CA SER A 125 5.25 7.42 -11.12
C SER A 125 5.66 7.58 -9.65
N VAL A 126 5.00 8.47 -8.89
CA VAL A 126 5.43 8.86 -7.54
C VAL A 126 4.24 8.99 -6.60
N VAL A 127 4.41 8.51 -5.37
CA VAL A 127 3.53 8.81 -4.24
C VAL A 127 4.39 9.44 -3.13
N VAL A 128 3.98 10.62 -2.64
CA VAL A 128 4.64 11.34 -1.54
C VAL A 128 3.74 11.31 -0.32
N LEU A 129 4.22 10.67 0.75
CA LEU A 129 3.50 10.46 2.00
C LEU A 129 4.23 11.13 3.17
N GLN A 130 3.46 11.41 4.22
CA GLN A 130 3.99 11.75 5.53
C GLN A 130 4.88 10.64 6.07
N ASP A 131 6.06 11.00 6.57
CA ASP A 131 6.91 10.07 7.30
C ASP A 131 6.49 9.99 8.77
N LEU A 132 5.98 8.81 9.15
CA LEU A 132 5.51 8.53 10.50
C LEU A 132 6.64 8.27 11.50
N SER A 133 7.89 8.12 11.06
CA SER A 133 9.04 7.94 11.96
C SER A 133 9.20 9.11 12.95
N SER A 134 8.88 10.31 12.49
CA SER A 134 8.84 11.53 13.31
C SER A 134 7.81 11.49 14.44
N LEU A 135 6.78 10.63 14.32
CA LEU A 135 5.76 10.38 15.34
C LEU A 135 6.13 9.18 16.25
N GLY A 136 7.32 8.62 16.11
CA GLY A 136 7.81 7.47 16.89
C GLY A 136 7.45 6.10 16.31
N PHE A 137 6.88 6.03 15.10
CA PHE A 137 6.63 4.74 14.45
C PHE A 137 7.93 4.12 13.95
N LEU A 138 8.04 2.81 14.11
CA LEU A 138 9.20 2.02 13.69
C LEU A 138 8.76 0.93 12.72
N THR A 139 9.63 0.57 11.79
CA THR A 139 9.39 -0.58 10.90
C THR A 139 9.48 -1.87 11.70
N GLY A 140 8.39 -2.62 11.75
CA GLY A 140 8.35 -3.93 12.42
C GLY A 140 9.27 -4.96 11.78
N ASN A 141 9.72 -5.94 12.57
CA ASN A 141 10.51 -7.06 12.07
C ASN A 141 9.59 -8.09 11.39
N GLN A 142 9.61 -8.14 10.06
CA GLN A 142 8.76 -9.06 9.28
C GLN A 142 8.93 -10.54 9.66
N LYS A 143 10.13 -10.97 10.06
CA LYS A 143 10.37 -12.37 10.46
C LYS A 143 9.72 -12.71 11.80
N LYS A 144 9.56 -11.72 12.67
CA LYS A 144 8.90 -11.89 13.97
C LYS A 144 7.37 -11.74 13.85
N GLY A 145 6.89 -11.04 12.82
CA GLY A 145 5.47 -10.71 12.68
C GLY A 145 5.03 -9.64 13.69
N LEU A 146 3.71 -9.48 13.82
CA LEU A 146 3.09 -8.63 14.83
C LEU A 146 2.88 -9.42 16.12
N ASP A 147 3.11 -8.78 17.28
CA ASP A 147 2.64 -9.31 18.55
C ASP A 147 1.12 -9.13 18.69
N LEU A 148 0.55 -9.65 19.78
CA LEU A 148 -0.91 -9.62 20.00
C LEU A 148 -1.46 -8.19 20.09
N ASP A 149 -0.77 -7.30 20.81
CA ASP A 149 -1.24 -5.93 21.01
C ASP A 149 -1.26 -5.16 19.69
N HIS A 150 -0.18 -5.26 18.90
CA HIS A 150 -0.14 -4.66 17.56
C HIS A 150 -1.14 -5.31 16.60
N SER A 151 -1.39 -6.62 16.72
CA SER A 151 -2.41 -7.31 15.93
C SER A 151 -3.81 -6.78 16.24
N ILE A 152 -4.14 -6.58 17.53
CA ILE A 152 -5.42 -6.00 17.94
C ILE A 152 -5.60 -4.61 17.33
N LEU A 153 -4.57 -3.75 17.39
CA LEU A 153 -4.62 -2.42 16.79
C LEU A 153 -4.82 -2.47 15.27
N ALA A 154 -4.12 -3.38 14.58
CA ALA A 154 -4.26 -3.57 13.14
C ALA A 154 -5.68 -4.04 12.77
N PHE A 155 -6.22 -5.03 13.48
CA PHE A 155 -7.59 -5.52 13.24
C PHE A 155 -8.65 -4.47 13.53
N GLN A 156 -8.47 -3.65 14.57
CA GLN A 156 -9.38 -2.54 14.84
C GLN A 156 -9.35 -1.49 13.72
N ALA A 157 -8.17 -1.15 13.19
CA ALA A 157 -8.04 -0.24 12.06
C ALA A 157 -8.69 -0.81 10.78
N LEU A 158 -8.47 -2.09 10.48
CA LEU A 158 -9.12 -2.79 9.37
C LEU A 158 -10.64 -2.84 9.55
N GLY A 159 -11.12 -3.11 10.77
CA GLY A 159 -12.54 -3.10 11.11
C GLY A 159 -13.19 -1.75 10.86
N ARG A 160 -12.54 -0.65 11.26
CA ARG A 160 -13.01 0.71 10.96
C ARG A 160 -13.05 0.98 9.45
N PHE A 161 -12.01 0.61 8.72
CA PHE A 161 -11.97 0.74 7.26
C PHE A 161 -13.11 -0.01 6.56
N HIS A 162 -13.36 -1.25 6.98
CA HIS A 162 -14.49 -2.05 6.46
C HIS A 162 -15.85 -1.47 6.87
N ALA A 163 -16.00 -0.97 8.10
CA ALA A 163 -17.25 -0.37 8.56
C ALA A 163 -17.60 0.90 7.78
N VAL A 164 -16.62 1.77 7.51
CA VAL A 164 -16.82 3.00 6.72
C VAL A 164 -17.22 2.65 5.28
N SER A 165 -16.49 1.73 4.62
CA SER A 165 -16.83 1.32 3.25
C SER A 165 -18.19 0.62 3.16
N LEU A 166 -18.55 -0.19 4.15
CA LEU A 166 -19.86 -0.83 4.23
C LEU A 166 -20.99 0.19 4.47
N SER A 167 -20.78 1.18 5.35
CA SER A 167 -21.72 2.28 5.55
C SER A 167 -21.95 3.06 4.25
N LEU A 168 -20.88 3.37 3.50
CA LEU A 168 -21.00 3.99 2.19
C LEU A 168 -21.79 3.10 1.21
N LYS A 169 -21.59 1.77 1.23
CA LYS A 169 -22.37 0.84 0.41
C LYS A 169 -23.87 0.96 0.65
N TYR A 170 -24.28 1.03 1.92
CA TYR A 170 -25.69 1.01 2.31
C TYR A 170 -26.41 2.30 1.94
N GLU A 171 -25.75 3.44 2.10
CA GLU A 171 -26.37 4.75 1.88
C GLU A 171 -26.15 5.29 0.45
N ASP A 172 -24.97 5.08 -0.13
CA ASP A 172 -24.63 5.47 -1.51
C ASP A 172 -23.80 4.39 -2.23
N ARG A 173 -24.51 3.34 -2.65
CA ARG A 173 -23.94 2.25 -3.43
C ARG A 173 -23.22 2.72 -4.70
N ARG A 174 -23.73 3.76 -5.37
CA ARG A 174 -23.13 4.25 -6.63
C ARG A 174 -21.78 4.88 -6.39
N ALA A 175 -21.63 5.63 -5.30
CA ALA A 175 -20.33 6.18 -4.90
C ALA A 175 -19.32 5.07 -4.60
N LEU A 176 -19.72 4.02 -3.88
CA LEU A 176 -18.85 2.87 -3.63
C LEU A 176 -18.48 2.12 -4.92
N ASP A 177 -19.45 1.86 -5.79
CA ASP A 177 -19.21 1.19 -7.07
C ASP A 177 -18.25 2.00 -7.96
N HIS A 178 -18.37 3.33 -7.94
CA HIS A 178 -17.45 4.22 -8.65
C HIS A 178 -16.01 4.07 -8.15
N ILE A 179 -15.76 4.21 -6.84
CA ILE A 179 -14.39 4.08 -6.30
C ILE A 179 -13.83 2.65 -6.46
N ARG A 180 -14.69 1.62 -6.35
CA ARG A 180 -14.30 0.22 -6.57
C ARG A 180 -13.85 -0.01 -8.01
N SER A 181 -14.51 0.59 -8.99
CA SER A 181 -14.18 0.42 -10.41
C SER A 181 -12.79 0.93 -10.80
N GLN A 182 -12.15 1.74 -9.94
CA GLN A 182 -10.82 2.29 -10.16
C GLN A 182 -9.68 1.40 -9.64
N ILE A 183 -10.00 0.36 -8.86
CA ILE A 183 -9.03 -0.59 -8.30
C ILE A 183 -9.11 -1.91 -9.09
N GLN A 184 -7.98 -2.56 -9.28
CA GLN A 184 -7.87 -3.83 -9.99
C GLN A 184 -7.41 -4.96 -9.05
N GLU A 185 -7.92 -6.18 -9.24
CA GLU A 185 -7.38 -7.37 -8.56
C GLU A 185 -6.00 -7.71 -9.14
N VAL A 186 -5.03 -8.01 -8.28
CA VAL A 186 -3.61 -8.18 -8.67
C VAL A 186 -3.06 -9.57 -8.38
N VAL A 187 -3.70 -10.31 -7.48
CA VAL A 187 -3.26 -11.64 -7.01
C VAL A 187 -4.02 -12.73 -7.77
N PHE A 188 -5.36 -12.63 -7.80
CA PHE A 188 -6.22 -13.67 -8.38
C PHE A 188 -6.64 -13.32 -9.81
N VAL A 189 -5.65 -13.12 -10.68
CA VAL A 189 -5.83 -12.92 -12.12
C VAL A 189 -5.00 -13.94 -12.91
N HIS A 190 -5.40 -14.19 -14.15
CA HIS A 190 -4.74 -15.18 -15.01
C HIS A 190 -3.24 -14.89 -15.19
N ASP A 191 -2.86 -13.63 -15.39
CA ASP A 191 -1.48 -13.22 -15.62
C ASP A 191 -0.58 -13.43 -14.39
N ALA A 192 -1.16 -13.42 -13.19
CA ALA A 192 -0.46 -13.56 -11.92
C ALA A 192 -0.37 -15.03 -11.45
N ALA A 193 -1.11 -15.94 -12.09
CA ALA A 193 -1.16 -17.36 -11.76
C ALA A 193 0.21 -18.07 -11.76
N PRO A 194 1.15 -17.80 -12.68
CA PRO A 194 2.46 -18.45 -12.66
C PRO A 194 3.29 -18.15 -11.40
N VAL A 195 3.09 -16.98 -10.78
CA VAL A 195 3.82 -16.55 -9.59
C VAL A 195 3.07 -16.98 -8.32
N PHE A 196 1.83 -16.51 -8.17
CA PHE A 196 1.05 -16.76 -6.95
C PHE A 196 0.52 -18.20 -6.89
N GLY A 197 0.24 -18.83 -8.03
CA GLY A 197 -0.22 -20.22 -8.08
C GLY A 197 0.84 -21.19 -7.56
N VAL A 198 2.10 -21.00 -7.96
CA VAL A 198 3.23 -21.81 -7.44
C VAL A 198 3.41 -21.58 -5.94
N SER A 199 3.35 -20.33 -5.49
CA SER A 199 3.46 -20.00 -4.05
C SER A 199 2.36 -20.68 -3.22
N LEU A 200 1.11 -20.59 -3.67
CA LEU A 200 -0.03 -21.22 -3.01
C LEU A 200 0.06 -22.76 -3.01
N GLU A 201 0.51 -23.36 -4.12
CA GLU A 201 0.68 -24.82 -4.20
C GLU A 201 1.78 -25.30 -3.25
N ASN A 202 2.90 -24.57 -3.17
CA ASN A 202 3.98 -24.86 -2.23
C ASN A 202 3.49 -24.76 -0.77
N ALA A 203 2.73 -23.71 -0.45
CA ALA A 203 2.15 -23.55 0.89
C ALA A 203 1.19 -24.69 1.24
N LEU A 204 0.36 -25.13 0.28
CA LEU A 204 -0.55 -26.27 0.45
C LEU A 204 0.20 -27.58 0.67
N GLN A 205 1.25 -27.85 -0.13
CA GLN A 205 2.08 -29.04 0.02
C GLN A 205 2.80 -29.07 1.37
N LEU A 206 3.29 -27.92 1.83
CA LEU A 206 3.92 -27.80 3.15
C LEU A 206 2.90 -28.08 4.26
N ALA A 207 1.71 -27.47 4.20
CA ALA A 207 0.64 -27.70 5.17
C ALA A 207 0.26 -29.19 5.24
N VAL A 208 0.05 -29.84 4.09
CA VAL A 208 -0.24 -31.28 4.02
C VAL A 208 0.90 -32.09 4.63
N SER A 209 2.16 -31.77 4.33
CA SER A 209 3.33 -32.49 4.86
C SER A 209 3.46 -32.35 6.37
N CYS A 210 3.21 -31.16 6.93
CA CYS A 210 3.22 -30.94 8.36
C CYS A 210 2.10 -31.72 9.07
N LEU A 211 0.87 -31.67 8.53
CA LEU A 211 -0.31 -32.24 9.18
C LEU A 211 -0.38 -33.77 9.11
N LYS A 212 0.24 -34.41 8.12
CA LYS A 212 0.24 -35.87 7.95
C LYS A 212 0.84 -36.67 9.11
N HIS A 213 1.61 -36.03 9.99
CA HIS A 213 2.25 -36.70 11.13
C HIS A 213 1.35 -36.82 12.36
N PHE A 214 0.18 -36.18 12.34
CA PHE A 214 -0.75 -36.16 13.45
C PHE A 214 -1.80 -37.28 13.31
N PRO A 215 -1.97 -38.15 14.31
CA PRO A 215 -2.85 -39.33 14.23
C PRO A 215 -4.35 -39.03 14.41
N GLU A 216 -4.72 -37.80 14.77
CA GLU A 216 -6.10 -37.43 15.05
C GLU A 216 -6.96 -37.47 13.77
N GLN A 217 -8.10 -38.18 13.82
CA GLN A 217 -8.99 -38.35 12.67
C GLN A 217 -9.42 -37.01 12.04
N ILE A 218 -9.69 -35.99 12.86
CA ILE A 218 -10.07 -34.66 12.38
C ILE A 218 -8.97 -34.02 11.51
N ILE A 219 -7.70 -34.32 11.80
CA ILE A 219 -6.56 -33.85 11.02
C ILE A 219 -6.43 -34.68 9.75
N CYS A 220 -6.67 -35.99 9.80
CA CYS A 220 -6.72 -36.83 8.59
C CYS A 220 -7.79 -36.34 7.59
N ASP A 221 -8.98 -35.99 8.07
CA ASP A 221 -10.07 -35.46 7.24
C ASP A 221 -9.67 -34.11 6.61
N ALA A 222 -9.07 -33.21 7.41
CA ALA A 222 -8.54 -31.94 6.91
C ALA A 222 -7.44 -32.14 5.85
N VAL A 223 -6.53 -33.09 6.05
CA VAL A 223 -5.48 -33.44 5.09
C VAL A 223 -6.08 -33.93 3.78
N GLN A 224 -7.12 -34.78 3.81
CA GLN A 224 -7.79 -35.23 2.59
C GLN A 224 -8.42 -34.08 1.82
N ILE A 225 -9.06 -33.13 2.51
CA ILE A 225 -9.61 -31.91 1.90
C ILE A 225 -8.49 -31.11 1.24
N LEU A 226 -7.40 -30.84 1.95
CA LEU A 226 -6.26 -30.08 1.42
C LEU A 226 -5.63 -30.77 0.21
N GLN A 227 -5.47 -32.10 0.24
CA GLN A 227 -4.97 -32.86 -0.90
C GLN A 227 -5.90 -32.79 -2.11
N SER A 228 -7.22 -32.76 -1.91
CA SER A 228 -8.20 -32.65 -3.01
C SER A 228 -8.09 -31.32 -3.79
N LEU A 229 -7.52 -30.29 -3.16
CA LEU A 229 -7.31 -28.96 -3.74
C LEU A 229 -6.02 -28.84 -4.58
N GLN A 230 -5.07 -29.76 -4.42
CA GLN A 230 -3.78 -29.73 -5.13
C GLN A 230 -3.95 -29.60 -6.64
N GLY A 231 -3.18 -28.72 -7.26
CA GLY A 231 -3.23 -28.41 -8.69
C GLY A 231 -4.46 -27.63 -9.14
N ARG A 232 -5.41 -27.32 -8.24
CA ARG A 232 -6.61 -26.51 -8.52
C ARG A 232 -6.76 -25.31 -7.58
N THR A 233 -5.97 -25.22 -6.52
CA THR A 233 -6.01 -24.20 -5.46
C THR A 233 -6.19 -22.79 -6.01
N PHE A 234 -5.29 -22.34 -6.90
CA PHE A 234 -5.34 -21.00 -7.45
C PHE A 234 -6.64 -20.72 -8.22
N ARG A 235 -7.06 -21.67 -9.08
CA ARG A 235 -8.30 -21.54 -9.87
C ARG A 235 -9.53 -21.51 -8.97
N THR A 236 -9.57 -22.36 -7.94
CA THR A 236 -10.66 -22.38 -6.95
C THR A 236 -10.73 -21.05 -6.23
N LEU A 237 -9.62 -20.54 -5.69
CA LEU A 237 -9.58 -19.25 -5.00
C LEU A 237 -9.97 -18.10 -5.91
N MET A 238 -9.49 -18.08 -7.15
CA MET A 238 -9.87 -17.08 -8.14
C MET A 238 -11.40 -17.04 -8.39
N SER A 239 -12.04 -18.21 -8.48
CA SER A 239 -13.49 -18.30 -8.61
C SER A 239 -14.26 -17.87 -7.35
N LEU A 240 -13.72 -18.16 -6.17
CA LEU A 240 -14.35 -17.83 -4.89
C LEU A 240 -14.22 -16.35 -4.52
N LEU A 241 -13.09 -15.74 -4.86
CA LEU A 241 -12.75 -14.35 -4.54
C LEU A 241 -13.21 -13.37 -5.62
N THR A 242 -13.69 -13.87 -6.75
CA THR A 242 -14.45 -13.05 -7.70
C THR A 242 -15.64 -12.44 -6.95
N PRO A 243 -15.76 -11.10 -6.87
CA PRO A 243 -16.82 -10.45 -6.10
C PRO A 243 -18.20 -10.95 -6.56
N LYS A 244 -18.90 -11.61 -5.66
CA LYS A 244 -20.31 -11.96 -5.82
C LYS A 244 -21.09 -10.94 -5.00
N GLU A 245 -21.92 -10.15 -5.67
CA GLU A 245 -22.83 -9.26 -4.95
C GLU A 245 -23.77 -10.12 -4.08
N PRO A 246 -24.01 -9.75 -2.82
CA PRO A 246 -25.21 -10.18 -2.11
C PRO A 246 -26.46 -9.55 -2.73
#